data_AF-A0A351ETI6-F1
#
_entry.id   AF-A0A351ETI6-F1
#
_cell.length_a   1.000
_cell.length_b   1.000
_cell.length_c   1.000
_cell.angle_alpha   90.00
_cell.angle_beta   90.00
_cell.angle_gamma   90.00
#
_symmetry.space_group_name_H-M   'P 1'
#
loop_
_entity.id
_entity.type
_entity.pdbx_description
1 polymer ?
#
loop_
_entity_poly.entity_id
_entity_poly.type
_entity_poly.pdbx_seq_one_letter_code
_entity_poly.pdbx_strand_id
1 'polypeptide(L)'
;MVLTAESNIRQFGRNLGSPWTSTPATARWSGQCPIVGYSEDMSIGSIPADTSPSAWAVVLERFASMTVGERAHAAQELNDLCTAMAVAGIRHYHGDVNEDDLRWHLAARRYGKSLADEVYGSRLG
;
A
#
# COMPACT_ATOMS: atom_id res chain seq x y z
N MET A 1 -14.44 -21.00 -11.26
CA MET A 1 -15.24 -20.16 -10.35
C MET A 1 -14.52 -18.82 -10.25
N VAL A 2 -14.98 -17.83 -11.02
CA VAL A 2 -14.33 -16.52 -11.14
C VAL A 2 -14.89 -15.63 -10.03
N LEU A 3 -14.05 -15.22 -9.09
CA LEU A 3 -14.40 -14.26 -8.05
C LEU A 3 -14.05 -12.86 -8.57
N THR A 4 -15.06 -12.02 -8.77
CA THR A 4 -14.93 -10.64 -9.23
C THR A 4 -14.43 -9.73 -8.10
N ALA A 5 -13.63 -8.72 -8.44
CA ALA A 5 -12.97 -7.79 -7.52
C ALA A 5 -13.90 -7.11 -6.49
N GLU A 6 -15.20 -7.09 -6.75
CA GLU A 6 -16.23 -6.57 -5.84
C GLU A 6 -16.37 -7.35 -4.53
N SER A 7 -15.99 -8.63 -4.49
CA SER A 7 -16.09 -9.44 -3.27
C SER A 7 -15.05 -9.06 -2.21
N ASN A 8 -13.87 -8.58 -2.62
CA ASN A 8 -12.80 -8.22 -1.68
C ASN A 8 -13.08 -6.92 -0.92
N ILE A 9 -13.76 -5.95 -1.53
CA ILE A 9 -14.08 -4.66 -0.89
C ILE A 9 -15.08 -4.83 0.26
N ARG A 10 -16.04 -5.76 0.13
CA ARG A 10 -17.07 -5.99 1.16
C ARG A 10 -16.57 -6.71 2.40
N GLN A 11 -15.46 -7.45 2.30
CA GLN A 11 -14.94 -8.20 3.45
C GLN A 11 -14.03 -7.34 4.34
N PHE A 12 -13.33 -6.36 3.76
CA PHE A 12 -12.52 -5.39 4.52
C PHE A 12 -13.38 -4.45 5.38
N GLY A 13 -14.61 -4.15 4.96
CA GLY A 13 -15.50 -3.23 5.67
C GLY A 13 -16.19 -3.77 6.93
N ARG A 14 -16.12 -5.08 7.21
CA ARG A 14 -16.87 -5.68 8.35
C ARG A 14 -16.14 -5.69 9.70
N ASN A 15 -14.82 -5.52 9.72
CA ASN A 15 -14.03 -5.59 10.98
C ASN A 15 -13.69 -4.23 11.60
N LEU A 16 -14.15 -3.12 11.02
CA LEU A 16 -13.96 -1.79 11.56
C LEU A 16 -15.33 -1.18 11.81
N GLY A 17 -15.86 -1.35 13.02
CA GLY A 17 -17.21 -0.94 13.40
C GLY A 17 -17.46 0.56 13.21
N SER A 18 -17.94 0.95 12.03
CA SER A 18 -18.42 2.31 11.77
C SER A 18 -19.63 2.29 10.82
N PRO A 19 -20.76 2.95 11.18
CA PRO A 19 -22.01 2.88 10.45
C PRO A 19 -22.06 3.96 9.37
N TRP A 20 -21.83 3.60 8.12
CA TRP A 20 -22.09 4.51 6.99
C TRP A 20 -23.51 4.32 6.48
N THR A 21 -24.46 4.95 7.17
CA THR A 21 -25.77 5.27 6.58
C THR A 21 -26.04 6.76 6.74
N SER A 22 -25.98 7.47 5.62
CA SER A 22 -26.80 8.64 5.24
C SER A 22 -26.93 9.81 6.23
N THR A 23 -26.14 10.88 6.03
CA THR A 23 -26.42 12.21 6.63
C THR A 23 -26.14 13.33 5.60
N PRO A 24 -26.96 14.40 5.51
CA PRO A 24 -26.91 15.37 4.40
C PRO A 24 -25.80 16.43 4.55
N ALA A 25 -25.55 17.12 3.44
CA ALA A 25 -24.39 17.91 3.03
C ALA A 25 -23.98 19.16 3.87
N THR A 26 -24.26 19.23 5.17
CA THR A 26 -23.89 20.42 5.99
C THR A 26 -23.24 20.12 7.35
N ALA A 27 -22.95 18.86 7.66
CA ALA A 27 -22.21 18.51 8.88
C ALA A 27 -20.69 18.78 8.70
N ARG A 28 -20.22 19.93 9.22
CA ARG A 28 -18.79 20.21 9.37
C ARG A 28 -18.21 19.25 10.41
N TRP A 29 -17.57 18.19 9.94
CA TRP A 29 -16.94 17.16 10.76
C TRP A 29 -15.74 17.76 11.50
N SER A 30 -15.76 17.75 12.84
CA SER A 30 -14.65 18.19 13.71
C SER A 30 -13.82 17.02 14.26
N GLY A 31 -14.03 15.80 13.74
CA GLY A 31 -13.18 14.65 14.03
C GLY A 31 -11.95 14.64 13.14
N GLN A 32 -10.78 14.37 13.70
CA GLN A 32 -9.61 13.98 12.91
C GLN A 32 -9.71 12.48 12.67
N CYS A 33 -10.00 12.08 11.43
CA CYS A 33 -9.76 10.72 10.97
C CYS A 33 -8.24 10.58 10.80
N PRO A 34 -7.56 9.65 11.49
CA PRO A 34 -6.12 9.42 11.28
C PRO A 34 -5.82 8.60 10.02
N ILE A 35 -6.83 8.34 9.17
CA ILE A 35 -6.61 7.83 7.82
C ILE A 35 -6.17 9.03 6.98
N VAL A 36 -4.85 9.25 6.99
CA VAL A 36 -4.06 10.09 6.07
C VAL A 36 -4.87 11.27 5.52
N GLY A 37 -5.05 12.29 6.35
CA GLY A 37 -5.40 13.61 5.84
C GLY A 37 -4.30 14.04 4.88
N TYR A 38 -4.56 13.94 3.58
CA TYR A 38 -3.81 14.71 2.60
C TYR A 38 -4.21 16.16 2.85
N SER A 39 -3.39 16.87 3.62
CA SER A 39 -3.48 18.32 3.74
C SER A 39 -3.43 18.92 2.33
N GLU A 40 -4.34 19.84 2.06
CA GLU A 40 -4.39 20.61 0.79
C GLU A 40 -3.14 21.50 0.61
N ASP A 41 -2.28 21.59 1.63
CA ASP A 41 -0.87 21.89 1.42
C ASP A 41 -0.11 20.56 1.28
N MET A 42 0.33 20.27 0.05
CA MET A 42 1.55 19.51 -0.16
C MET A 42 2.69 20.47 0.16
N SER A 43 2.92 20.78 1.43
CA SER A 43 4.20 21.34 1.86
C SER A 43 5.25 20.41 1.33
N ILE A 44 6.04 20.97 0.41
CA ILE A 44 7.17 20.37 -0.25
C ILE A 44 8.18 20.02 0.85
N GLY A 45 7.99 18.86 1.49
CA GLY A 45 9.06 18.19 2.20
C GLY A 45 10.26 18.19 1.27
N SER A 46 11.38 18.70 1.76
CA SER A 46 12.62 19.03 1.03
C SER A 46 12.79 18.34 -0.33
N ILE A 47 13.09 19.14 -1.36
CA ILE A 47 13.51 18.64 -2.68
C ILE A 47 14.60 17.56 -2.48
N PRO A 48 14.49 16.37 -3.09
CA PRO A 48 15.53 15.36 -3.01
C PRO A 48 16.89 15.91 -3.44
N ALA A 49 17.96 15.52 -2.74
CA ALA A 49 19.29 16.13 -2.91
C ALA A 49 19.89 15.99 -4.32
N ASP A 50 19.44 14.98 -5.08
CA ASP A 50 19.85 14.67 -6.45
C ASP A 50 18.87 15.18 -7.52
N THR A 51 17.84 15.92 -7.12
CA THR A 51 16.77 16.38 -8.00
C THR A 51 16.78 17.91 -8.11
N SER A 52 16.85 18.44 -9.33
CA SER A 52 16.80 19.90 -9.53
C SER A 52 15.41 20.47 -9.20
N PRO A 53 15.32 21.76 -8.82
CA PRO A 53 14.02 22.38 -8.52
C PRO A 53 13.03 22.33 -9.69
N SER A 54 13.51 22.48 -10.93
CA SER A 54 12.65 22.42 -12.12
C SER A 54 12.14 21.01 -12.40
N ALA A 55 12.96 19.98 -12.18
CA ALA A 55 12.51 18.59 -12.30
C ALA A 55 11.49 18.24 -11.22
N TRP A 56 11.71 18.69 -9.99
CA TRP A 56 10.76 18.49 -8.89
C TRP A 56 9.41 19.16 -9.14
N ALA A 57 9.40 20.37 -9.71
CA ALA A 57 8.17 21.06 -10.09
C ALA A 57 7.31 20.24 -11.08
N VAL A 58 7.92 19.58 -12.05
CA VAL A 58 7.22 18.70 -13.01
C VAL A 58 6.58 17.50 -12.30
N VAL A 59 7.28 16.90 -11.33
CA VAL A 59 6.74 15.78 -10.54
C VAL A 59 5.52 16.22 -9.73
N LEU A 60 5.60 17.39 -9.08
CA LEU A 60 4.51 17.95 -8.30
C LEU A 60 3.30 18.30 -9.18
N GLU A 61 3.53 18.95 -10.32
CA GLU A 61 2.48 19.26 -11.29
C GLU A 61 1.78 17.98 -11.77
N ARG A 62 2.56 16.95 -12.11
CA ARG A 62 2.00 15.65 -12.52
C ARG A 62 1.17 15.06 -11.39
N PHE A 63 1.68 15.01 -10.17
CA PHE A 63 0.98 14.42 -9.04
C PHE A 63 -0.33 15.16 -8.71
N ALA A 64 -0.31 16.50 -8.77
CA ALA A 64 -1.48 17.34 -8.57
C ALA A 64 -2.56 17.11 -9.65
N SER A 65 -2.15 16.80 -10.89
CA SER A 65 -3.08 16.52 -12.00
C SER A 65 -3.76 15.14 -11.92
N MET A 66 -3.28 14.23 -11.06
CA MET A 66 -3.80 12.87 -11.00
C MET A 66 -5.14 12.81 -10.25
N THR A 67 -6.03 11.98 -10.75
CA THR A 67 -7.21 11.50 -10.03
C THR A 67 -6.80 10.56 -8.89
N VAL A 68 -7.74 10.29 -7.98
CA VAL A 68 -7.55 9.28 -6.92
C VAL A 68 -7.28 7.89 -7.52
N GLY A 69 -7.98 7.54 -8.61
CA GLY A 69 -7.78 6.26 -9.31
C GLY A 69 -6.39 6.12 -9.91
N GLU A 70 -5.88 7.16 -10.56
CA GLU A 70 -4.51 7.17 -11.10
C GLU A 70 -3.46 7.08 -9.98
N ARG A 71 -3.69 7.74 -8.83
CA ARG A 71 -2.79 7.61 -7.67
C ARG A 71 -2.78 6.18 -7.13
N ALA A 72 -3.95 5.55 -7.02
CA ALA A 72 -4.04 4.16 -6.59
C ALA A 72 -3.34 3.22 -7.57
N HIS A 73 -3.48 3.45 -8.88
CA HIS A 73 -2.81 2.66 -9.90
C HIS A 73 -1.28 2.80 -9.82
N ALA A 74 -0.76 4.03 -9.74
CA ALA A 74 0.67 4.27 -9.62
C ALA A 74 1.26 3.62 -8.35
N ALA A 75 0.52 3.67 -7.23
CA ALA A 75 0.91 2.97 -6.00
C ALA A 75 0.90 1.45 -6.17
N GLN A 76 -0.06 0.89 -6.90
CA GLN A 76 -0.11 -0.54 -7.20
C GLN A 76 1.08 -0.98 -8.05
N GLU A 77 1.39 -0.25 -9.13
CA GLU A 77 2.53 -0.55 -9.99
C GLU A 77 3.86 -0.53 -9.23
N LEU A 78 4.05 0.45 -8.35
CA LEU A 78 5.22 0.52 -7.49
C LEU A 78 5.29 -0.67 -6.52
N ASN A 79 4.16 -1.06 -5.91
CA ASN A 79 4.10 -2.22 -5.03
C ASN A 79 4.42 -3.52 -5.78
N ASP A 80 3.96 -3.68 -7.02
CA ASP A 80 4.23 -4.85 -7.84
C ASP A 80 5.73 -4.95 -8.16
N LEU A 81 6.37 -3.84 -8.52
CA LEU A 81 7.82 -3.79 -8.75
C LEU A 81 8.63 -4.13 -7.49
N CYS A 82 8.27 -3.53 -6.35
CA CYS A 82 8.88 -3.86 -5.06
C CYS A 82 8.69 -5.34 -4.68
N THR A 83 7.54 -5.91 -5.00
CA THR A 83 7.26 -7.34 -4.80
C THR A 83 8.17 -8.21 -5.66
N ALA A 84 8.29 -7.89 -6.96
CA ALA A 84 9.11 -8.64 -7.89
C ALA A 84 10.59 -8.64 -7.47
N MET A 85 11.12 -7.47 -7.06
CA MET A 85 12.48 -7.36 -6.53
C MET A 85 12.68 -8.18 -5.26
N ALA A 86 11.71 -8.15 -4.33
CA ALA A 86 11.78 -8.96 -3.11
C ALA A 86 11.80 -10.46 -3.41
N VAL A 87 10.96 -10.93 -4.34
CA VAL A 87 10.94 -12.34 -4.80
C VAL A 87 12.28 -12.73 -5.40
N ALA A 88 12.85 -11.91 -6.29
CA ALA A 88 14.15 -12.19 -6.88
C ALA A 88 15.25 -12.29 -5.82
N GLY A 89 15.25 -11.38 -4.83
CA GLY A 89 16.17 -11.42 -3.69
C GLY A 89 16.00 -12.68 -2.84
N ILE A 90 14.76 -13.08 -2.52
CA ILE A 90 14.50 -14.32 -1.76
C ILE A 90 15.05 -15.52 -2.50
N ARG A 91 14.78 -15.63 -3.82
CA ARG A 91 15.30 -16.73 -4.63
C ARG A 91 16.82 -16.74 -4.72
N HIS A 92 17.45 -15.57 -4.73
CA HIS A 92 18.90 -15.46 -4.73
C HIS A 92 19.53 -16.01 -3.42
N TYR A 93 18.93 -15.69 -2.25
CA TYR A 93 19.50 -16.08 -0.96
C TYR A 93 19.08 -17.48 -0.47
N HIS A 94 17.89 -17.94 -0.83
CA HIS A 94 17.30 -19.18 -0.33
C HIS A 94 17.16 -20.27 -1.41
N GLY A 95 17.61 -19.99 -2.64
CA GLY A 95 17.43 -20.87 -3.79
C GLY A 95 15.99 -20.82 -4.34
N ASP A 96 15.66 -21.76 -5.23
CA ASP A 96 14.30 -21.86 -5.78
C ASP A 96 13.36 -22.49 -4.75
N VAL A 97 12.97 -21.69 -3.77
CA VAL A 97 12.01 -22.07 -2.72
C VAL A 97 10.65 -22.35 -3.35
N ASN A 98 9.90 -23.30 -2.78
CA ASN A 98 8.54 -23.54 -3.20
C ASN A 98 7.65 -22.31 -2.89
N GLU A 99 6.46 -22.32 -3.47
CA GLU A 99 5.53 -21.19 -3.39
C GLU A 99 5.06 -20.87 -1.96
N ASP A 100 4.95 -21.87 -1.07
CA ASP A 100 4.55 -21.66 0.32
C ASP A 100 5.67 -20.98 1.12
N ASP A 101 6.90 -21.46 0.96
CA ASP A 101 8.09 -20.87 1.58
C ASP A 101 8.36 -19.46 1.04
N LEU A 102 8.11 -19.22 -0.25
CA LEU A 102 8.21 -17.88 -0.83
C LEU A 102 7.25 -16.90 -0.15
N ARG A 103 6.00 -17.31 0.09
CA ARG A 103 5.00 -16.48 0.80
C ARG A 103 5.40 -16.24 2.24
N TRP A 104 5.93 -17.25 2.93
CA TRP A 104 6.46 -17.08 4.28
C TRP A 104 7.61 -16.05 4.30
N HIS A 105 8.60 -16.16 3.40
CA HIS A 105 9.73 -15.23 3.34
C HIS A 105 9.29 -13.80 2.98
N LEU A 106 8.35 -13.64 2.05
CA LEU A 106 7.77 -12.33 1.72
C LEU A 106 7.04 -11.71 2.90
N ALA A 107 6.22 -12.49 3.61
CA ALA A 107 5.49 -12.02 4.80
C ALA A 107 6.47 -11.65 5.93
N ALA A 108 7.49 -12.47 6.18
CA ALA A 108 8.50 -12.21 7.19
C ALA A 108 9.26 -10.91 6.91
N ARG A 109 9.57 -10.63 5.64
CA ARG A 109 10.25 -9.39 5.23
C ARG A 109 9.39 -8.14 5.37
N ARG A 110 8.08 -8.22 5.11
CA ARG A 110 7.16 -7.07 5.13
C ARG A 110 6.61 -6.75 6.51
N TYR A 111 6.26 -7.79 7.26
CA TYR A 111 5.47 -7.67 8.48
C TYR A 111 6.17 -8.29 9.71
N GLY A 112 7.34 -8.88 9.51
CA GLY A 112 8.11 -9.52 10.56
C GLY A 112 7.85 -11.03 10.65
N LYS A 113 8.85 -11.74 11.19
CA LYS A 113 8.84 -13.20 11.32
C LYS A 113 7.66 -13.74 12.14
N SER A 114 7.31 -13.05 13.23
CA SER A 114 6.23 -13.51 14.13
C SER A 114 4.90 -13.68 13.39
N LEU A 115 4.53 -12.70 12.55
CA LEU A 115 3.29 -12.78 11.79
C LEU A 115 3.37 -13.84 10.68
N ALA A 116 4.53 -13.98 10.04
CA ALA A 116 4.74 -15.00 9.02
C ALA A 116 4.59 -16.42 9.60
N ASP A 117 5.18 -16.66 10.78
CA ASP A 117 5.07 -17.93 11.50
C ASP A 117 3.63 -18.22 11.93
N GLU A 118 2.88 -17.21 12.38
CA GLU A 118 1.47 -17.36 12.77
C GLU A 118 0.59 -17.79 11.58
N VAL A 119 0.79 -17.18 10.40
CA VAL A 119 -0.10 -17.36 9.24
C VAL A 119 0.30 -18.56 8.38
N TYR A 120 1.60 -18.78 8.17
CA TYR A 120 2.13 -19.78 7.25
C TYR A 120 2.85 -20.95 7.97
N GLY A 121 2.91 -20.92 9.30
CA GLY A 121 3.63 -21.89 10.12
C GLY A 121 5.13 -21.57 10.23
N SER A 122 5.75 -22.00 11.33
CA SER A 122 7.15 -21.71 11.58
C SER A 122 8.09 -22.40 10.58
N ARG A 123 9.09 -21.67 10.10
CA ARG A 123 10.24 -22.22 9.39
C ARG A 123 11.48 -22.18 10.29
N LEU A 124 12.19 -23.30 10.36
CA LEU A 124 13.52 -23.37 10.93
C LEU A 124 14.44 -22.67 9.93
N GLY A 125 15.01 -21.54 10.35
CA GLY A 125 15.98 -20.79 9.55
C GLY A 125 17.27 -21.58 9.34
#